data_AF-A0A086XWN1-F1
#
_entry.id   AF-A0A086XWN1-F1
#
_cell.length_a   1.000
_cell.length_b   1.000
_cell.length_c   1.000
_cell.angle_alpha   90.00
_cell.angle_beta   90.00
_cell.angle_gamma   90.00
#
_symmetry.space_group_name_H-M   'P 1'
#
loop_
_entity.id
_entity.type
_entity.pdbx_description
1 polymer ?
#
loop_
_entity_poly.entity_id
_entity_poly.type
_entity_poly.pdbx_seq_one_letter_code
_entity_poly.pdbx_strand_id
1 'polypeptide(L)'
;MSEAQAITDDELEMIRRQLRGVKVVDVRQVGGDDTVGVLLAEKLRAQGFETGLSHVERIVPSPLRRIGIRFRGDRAEITLTPEVRPNALSPLGRVPL
;
A
#
# COMPACT_ATOMS: atom_id res chain seq x y z
N MET A 1 17.63 -4.94 -14.83
CA MET A 1 16.43 -4.12 -14.62
C MET A 1 15.54 -4.91 -13.68
N SER A 2 15.51 -4.54 -12.39
CA SER A 2 14.77 -5.32 -11.40
C SER A 2 13.28 -5.20 -11.66
N GLU A 3 12.59 -6.33 -11.78
CA GLU A 3 11.13 -6.49 -11.82
C GLU A 3 10.48 -6.03 -10.50
N ALA A 4 10.80 -4.83 -10.03
CA ALA A 4 10.37 -4.30 -8.76
C ALA A 4 8.88 -3.91 -8.86
N GLN A 5 8.04 -4.93 -8.62
CA GLN A 5 6.77 -4.85 -7.92
C GLN A 5 5.65 -4.07 -8.62
N ALA A 6 5.23 -4.54 -9.78
CA ALA A 6 3.89 -4.26 -10.29
C ALA A 6 2.81 -4.75 -9.30
N ILE A 7 1.66 -4.07 -9.25
CA ILE A 7 0.45 -4.57 -8.57
C ILE A 7 -0.07 -5.75 -9.38
N THR A 8 -0.27 -6.91 -8.74
CA THR A 8 -0.85 -8.07 -9.42
C THR A 8 -2.37 -7.92 -9.55
N ASP A 9 -2.98 -8.66 -10.48
CA ASP A 9 -4.43 -8.65 -10.64
C ASP A 9 -5.15 -9.19 -9.38
N ASP A 10 -4.56 -10.15 -8.68
CA ASP A 10 -5.07 -10.66 -7.39
C ASP A 10 -5.04 -9.58 -6.30
N GLU A 11 -3.97 -8.79 -6.22
CA GLU A 11 -3.87 -7.67 -5.28
C GLU A 11 -4.92 -6.60 -5.61
N LEU A 12 -5.12 -6.32 -6.89
CA LEU A 12 -6.14 -5.38 -7.34
C LEU A 12 -7.56 -5.89 -7.01
N GLU A 13 -7.83 -7.17 -7.21
CA GLU A 13 -9.12 -7.75 -6.86
C GLU A 13 -9.37 -7.73 -5.35
N MET A 14 -8.35 -8.05 -4.55
CA MET A 14 -8.41 -7.94 -3.10
C MET A 14 -8.76 -6.51 -2.67
N ILE A 15 -8.08 -5.50 -3.24
CA ILE A 15 -8.36 -4.08 -2.97
C ILE A 15 -9.81 -3.76 -3.31
N ARG A 16 -10.27 -4.13 -4.51
CA ARG A 16 -11.65 -3.88 -4.98
C ARG A 16 -12.71 -4.44 -4.05
N ARG A 17 -12.52 -5.67 -3.57
CA ARG A 17 -13.46 -6.32 -2.65
C ARG A 17 -13.57 -5.55 -1.32
N GLN A 18 -12.49 -4.92 -0.87
CA GLN A 18 -12.46 -4.13 0.36
C GLN A 18 -13.00 -2.71 0.20
N LEU A 19 -13.00 -2.13 -1.02
CA LEU A 19 -13.45 -0.76 -1.29
C LEU A 19 -14.97 -0.64 -1.51
N ARG A 20 -15.79 -1.62 -1.11
CA ARG A 20 -17.24 -1.54 -1.25
C ARG A 20 -17.81 -0.36 -0.43
N GLY A 21 -18.55 0.52 -1.10
CA GLY A 21 -19.14 1.71 -0.47
C GLY A 21 -18.19 2.91 -0.32
N VAL A 22 -16.94 2.77 -0.77
CA VAL A 22 -15.96 3.86 -0.83
C VAL A 22 -16.16 4.67 -2.12
N LYS A 23 -16.02 5.98 -2.04
CA LYS A 23 -16.06 6.91 -3.18
C LYS A 23 -14.69 7.50 -3.50
N VAL A 24 -13.92 7.80 -2.45
CA VAL A 24 -12.61 8.45 -2.56
C VAL A 24 -11.51 7.51 -2.07
N VAL A 25 -10.44 7.36 -2.84
CA VAL A 25 -9.30 6.52 -2.51
C VAL A 25 -8.00 7.30 -2.61
N ASP A 26 -7.36 7.55 -1.48
CA ASP A 26 -6.04 8.19 -1.42
C ASP A 26 -4.95 7.12 -1.45
N VAL A 27 -4.16 7.08 -2.53
CA VAL A 27 -3.01 6.20 -2.66
C VAL A 27 -1.78 6.91 -2.06
N ARG A 28 -1.15 6.29 -1.07
CA ARG A 28 0.09 6.73 -0.45
C ARG A 28 1.21 5.73 -0.76
N GLN A 29 2.14 6.13 -1.61
CA GLN A 29 3.36 5.36 -1.89
C GLN A 29 4.42 5.69 -0.83
N VAL A 30 5.02 4.66 -0.22
CA VAL A 30 6.06 4.80 0.80
C VAL A 30 7.39 4.30 0.27
N GLY A 31 8.31 5.21 -0.06
CA GLY A 31 9.61 4.89 -0.65
C GLY A 31 9.50 4.29 -2.06
N GLY A 32 10.66 3.98 -2.64
CA GLY A 32 10.75 3.53 -4.03
C GLY A 32 10.27 4.58 -5.03
N ASP A 33 10.03 4.14 -6.26
CA ASP A 33 9.49 4.98 -7.33
C ASP A 33 7.95 5.07 -7.25
N ASP A 34 7.37 6.16 -7.77
CA ASP A 34 5.92 6.38 -7.71
C ASP A 34 5.13 5.65 -8.79
N THR A 35 5.79 5.04 -9.80
CA THR A 35 5.16 4.30 -10.91
C THR A 35 4.06 3.34 -10.44
N VAL A 36 4.31 2.58 -9.36
CA VAL A 36 3.34 1.60 -8.84
C VAL A 36 2.10 2.28 -8.25
N GLY A 37 2.30 3.39 -7.53
CA GLY A 37 1.23 4.19 -6.95
C GLY A 37 0.40 4.89 -8.01
N VAL A 38 1.05 5.42 -9.05
CA VAL A 38 0.40 6.02 -10.23
C VAL A 38 -0.49 4.99 -10.93
N LEU A 39 0.06 3.81 -11.26
CA LEU A 39 -0.69 2.74 -11.93
C LEU A 39 -1.90 2.26 -11.12
N LEU A 40 -1.75 2.14 -9.79
CA LEU A 40 -2.89 1.79 -8.94
C LEU A 40 -3.96 2.89 -8.96
N ALA A 41 -3.56 4.15 -8.81
CA ALA A 41 -4.47 5.28 -8.82
C ALA A 41 -5.23 5.39 -10.14
N GLU A 42 -4.58 5.13 -11.28
CA GLU A 42 -5.21 5.08 -12.60
C GLU A 42 -6.20 3.93 -12.75
N LYS A 43 -5.81 2.71 -12.33
CA LYS A 43 -6.70 1.55 -12.33
C LYS A 43 -7.94 1.77 -11.47
N LEU A 44 -7.82 2.50 -10.36
CA LEU A 44 -8.94 2.86 -9.49
C LEU A 44 -9.80 3.99 -10.10
N ARG A 45 -9.20 5.02 -10.72
CA ARG A 45 -9.96 6.05 -11.45
C ARG A 45 -10.80 5.46 -12.58
N ALA A 46 -10.24 4.51 -13.34
CA ALA A 46 -10.95 3.81 -14.40
C ALA A 46 -12.18 3.02 -13.89
N GLN A 47 -12.26 2.78 -12.58
CA GLN A 47 -13.39 2.09 -11.93
C GLN A 47 -14.41 3.06 -11.30
N GLY A 48 -14.20 4.37 -11.45
CA GLY A 48 -15.11 5.40 -10.94
C GLY A 48 -14.80 5.88 -9.52
N PHE A 49 -13.65 5.53 -8.95
CA PHE A 49 -13.21 6.14 -7.68
C PHE A 49 -12.56 7.50 -7.95
N GLU A 50 -12.84 8.47 -7.08
CA GLU A 50 -12.02 9.67 -6.99
C GLU A 50 -10.68 9.28 -6.32
N THR A 51 -9.54 9.60 -6.92
CA THR A 51 -8.25 9.19 -6.34
C THR A 51 -7.23 10.31 -6.20
N GLY A 52 -6.58 10.32 -5.03
CA GLY A 52 -5.39 11.12 -4.75
C GLY A 52 -4.14 10.25 -4.80
N LEU A 53 -2.99 10.85 -5.12
CA LEU A 53 -1.68 10.22 -4.99
C LEU A 53 -0.79 11.09 -4.11
N SER A 54 -0.14 10.45 -3.15
CA SER A 54 0.89 11.07 -2.30
C SER A 54 2.11 10.15 -2.22
N HIS A 55 3.29 10.75 -2.22
CA HIS A 55 4.55 10.03 -2.01
C HIS A 55 5.14 10.42 -0.66
N VAL A 56 5.63 9.43 0.08
CA VAL A 56 6.29 9.61 1.37
C VAL A 56 7.58 8.80 1.34
N GLU A 57 8.73 9.42 1.64
CA GLU A 57 10.01 8.71 1.54
C GLU A 57 10.13 7.53 2.52
N ARG A 58 9.55 7.66 3.72
CA ARG A 58 9.63 6.63 4.78
C ARG A 58 8.49 6.73 5.78
N ILE A 59 8.12 5.59 6.38
CA ILE A 59 7.21 5.48 7.53
C ILE A 59 7.91 4.78 8.69
N VAL A 60 7.67 5.26 9.92
CA VAL A 60 8.17 4.67 11.17
C VAL A 60 6.97 4.37 12.09
N PRO A 61 6.84 3.16 12.65
CA PRO A 61 7.70 1.98 12.43
C PRO A 61 7.61 1.47 10.98
N SER A 62 8.62 0.71 10.54
CA SER A 62 8.63 0.15 9.19
C SER A 62 7.35 -0.67 8.93
N PRO A 63 6.74 -0.57 7.73
CA PRO A 63 5.52 -1.29 7.42
C PRO A 63 5.71 -2.79 7.49
N LEU A 64 4.78 -3.48 8.14
CA LEU A 64 4.76 -4.95 8.24
C LEU A 64 4.17 -5.63 6.98
N ARG A 65 3.50 -4.85 6.11
CA ARG A 65 2.82 -5.34 4.91
C ARG A 65 3.07 -4.39 3.75
N ARG A 66 3.07 -4.93 2.54
CA ARG A 66 3.20 -4.18 1.28
C ARG A 66 2.00 -3.27 1.03
N ILE A 67 0.79 -3.76 1.32
CA ILE A 67 -0.46 -3.04 1.11
C ILE A 67 -1.18 -2.92 2.45
N GLY A 68 -1.46 -1.69 2.88
CA GLY A 68 -2.31 -1.38 4.01
C GLY A 68 -3.50 -0.55 3.56
N ILE A 69 -4.71 -0.89 4.01
CA ILE A 69 -5.93 -0.13 3.70
C ILE A 69 -6.54 0.38 5.01
N ARG A 70 -6.87 1.66 5.06
CA ARG A 70 -7.57 2.29 6.18
C ARG A 70 -8.83 2.98 5.69
N PHE A 71 -9.92 2.82 6.42
CA PHE A 71 -11.22 3.40 6.06
C PHE A 71 -11.57 4.57 6.97
N ARG A 72 -12.17 5.61 6.37
CA ARG A 72 -12.69 6.80 7.05
C ARG A 72 -13.99 7.23 6.36
N GLY A 73 -15.11 6.68 6.80
CA GLY A 73 -16.41 6.94 6.18
C GLY A 73 -16.45 6.39 4.74
N ASP A 74 -16.74 7.25 3.77
CA ASP A 74 -16.75 6.93 2.34
C ASP A 74 -15.38 7.10 1.66
N ARG A 75 -14.31 7.22 2.46
CA ARG A 75 -12.93 7.34 1.99
C ARG A 75 -12.06 6.19 2.43
N ALA A 76 -11.11 5.80 1.59
CA ALA A 76 -10.06 4.85 1.93
C ALA A 76 -8.67 5.43 1.65
N GLU A 77 -7.72 5.17 2.54
CA GLU A 77 -6.29 5.43 2.32
C GLU A 77 -5.60 4.09 2.06
N ILE A 78 -5.02 3.92 0.88
CA ILE A 78 -4.21 2.75 0.52
C ILE A 78 -2.75 3.14 0.64
N THR A 79 -2.04 2.54 1.60
CA THR A 79 -0.60 2.67 1.74
C THR A 79 0.08 1.53 1.00
N LEU A 80 0.92 1.86 0.02
CA LEU A 80 1.78 0.95 -0.72
C LEU A 80 3.23 1.10 -0.26
N THR A 81 3.88 0.00 0.10
CA THR A 81 5.27 -0.03 0.53
C THR A 81 6.03 -1.10 -0.26
N PRO A 82 6.89 -0.73 -1.22
CA PRO A 82 7.63 -1.70 -2.03
C PRO A 82 8.71 -2.45 -1.22
N GLU A 83 9.18 -1.86 -0.11
CA GLU A 83 10.10 -2.53 0.83
C GLU A 83 9.40 -2.85 2.15
N VAL A 84 8.96 -4.10 2.31
CA VAL A 84 8.54 -4.61 3.62
C VAL A 84 9.79 -5.07 4.36
N ARG A 85 10.17 -4.35 5.42
CA ARG A 85 11.22 -4.83 6.34
C ARG A 85 10.55 -5.39 7.58
N PRO A 86 10.79 -6.66 7.95
CA PRO A 86 10.35 -7.14 9.26
C PRO A 86 10.96 -6.23 10.31
N ASN A 87 10.10 -5.71 11.19
CA ASN A 87 10.48 -4.75 12.21
C ASN A 87 11.73 -5.26 12.96
N ALA A 88 12.84 -4.54 12.90
CA ALA A 88 14.08 -4.90 13.61
C ALA A 88 13.93 -4.83 15.14
N LEU A 89 12.75 -4.44 15.63
CA LEU A 89 12.35 -4.49 17.03
C LEU A 89 11.64 -5.82 17.35
N SER A 90 12.37 -6.94 17.25
CA SER A 90 12.11 -8.11 18.09
C SER A 90 13.30 -8.32 19.03
N PRO A 91 13.34 -7.67 20.21
CA PRO A 91 14.21 -8.10 21.29
C PRO A 91 13.52 -9.23 22.04
N LEU A 92 13.34 -10.38 21.40
CA LEU A 92 13.13 -11.62 22.14
C LEU A 92 14.36 -12.48 21.88
N GLY A 93 15.31 -12.31 22.80
CA GLY A 93 16.54 -13.06 22.86
C GLY A 93 16.29 -14.54 22.65
N ARG A 94 17.00 -15.11 21.68
CA ARG A 94 17.32 -16.53 21.73
C ARG A 94 18.28 -16.71 22.90
N VAL A 95 17.78 -17.24 24.01
CA VAL A 95 18.65 -17.91 24.99
C VAL A 95 19.02 -19.24 24.34
N PRO A 96 20.30 -19.52 24.05
CA PRO A 96 20.70 -20.85 23.66
C PRO A 96 20.50 -21.80 24.85
N LEU A 97 19.80 -22.91 24.62
CA LEU A 97 19.91 -24.11 25.45
C LEU A 97 21.16 -24.89 25.05
#